data_AF-A0A7N5JBK2-F1
#
_entry.id   AF-A0A7N5JBK2-F1
#
_cell.length_a   1.000
_cell.length_b   1.000
_cell.length_c   1.000
_cell.angle_alpha   90.00
_cell.angle_beta   90.00
_cell.angle_gamma   90.00
#
_symmetry.space_group_name_H-M   'P 1'
#
loop_
_entity.id
_entity.type
_entity.pdbx_description
1 polymer ?
#
loop_
_entity_poly.entity_id
_entity_poly.type
_entity_poly.pdbx_seq_one_letter_code
_entity_poly.pdbx_strand_id
1 'polypeptide(L)'
;MPFYNSEEERQHGLQQLQQRQKHLIEFCYTVAQKYLFEGKHEAAVPAALHSLRFRMNVHGLSSVELVPAYLLLAEASLGLGQIVQAEEYLSQAQWTVLKSTDCCYATHSLLHRNLGLLHIAKENYKEARYHLANDAQEYAMRAFSLAKEQHLSLHERNTIEELLSLISAEEAHPIPS
;
A
#
# COMPACT_ATOMS: atom_id res chain seq x y z
N MET A 1 -18.25 5.38 -46.78
CA MET A 1 -19.24 5.11 -45.71
C MET A 1 -18.48 4.84 -44.42
N PRO A 2 -18.84 5.45 -43.28
CA PRO A 2 -18.23 5.07 -42.01
C PRO A 2 -18.78 3.70 -41.60
N PHE A 3 -17.89 2.73 -41.36
CA PHE A 3 -18.22 1.43 -40.82
C PHE A 3 -18.68 1.62 -39.36
N TYR A 4 -19.97 1.38 -39.10
CA TYR A 4 -20.46 1.22 -37.73
C TYR A 4 -20.16 -0.23 -37.31
N ASN A 5 -19.13 -0.42 -36.49
CA ASN A 5 -18.86 -1.71 -35.86
C ASN A 5 -20.08 -2.17 -35.06
N SER A 6 -20.36 -3.47 -35.05
CA SER A 6 -21.49 -4.03 -34.31
C SER A 6 -21.35 -3.73 -32.80
N GLU A 7 -22.47 -3.71 -32.06
CA GLU A 7 -22.42 -3.52 -30.61
C GLU A 7 -21.55 -4.57 -29.91
N GLU A 8 -21.54 -5.80 -30.43
CA GLU A 8 -20.73 -6.90 -29.93
C GLU A 8 -19.23 -6.67 -30.16
N GLU A 9 -18.82 -6.18 -31.34
CA GLU A 9 -17.43 -5.83 -31.62
C GLU A 9 -16.93 -4.68 -30.73
N ARG A 10 -17.80 -3.70 -30.46
CA ARG A 10 -17.50 -2.60 -29.53
C ARG A 10 -17.32 -3.09 -28.10
N GLN A 11 -18.23 -3.94 -27.61
CA GLN A 11 -18.13 -4.51 -26.27
C GLN A 11 -16.89 -5.39 -26.10
N HIS A 12 -16.60 -6.25 -27.09
CA HIS A 12 -15.42 -7.08 -27.09
C HIS A 12 -14.12 -6.25 -27.13
N GLY A 13 -14.07 -5.19 -27.92
CA GLY A 13 -12.94 -4.25 -27.94
C GLY A 13 -12.71 -3.56 -26.59
N LEU A 14 -13.78 -3.13 -25.91
CA LEU A 14 -13.70 -2.54 -24.57
C LEU A 14 -13.20 -3.53 -23.52
N GLN A 15 -13.66 -4.78 -23.56
CA GLN A 15 -13.20 -5.84 -22.67
C GLN A 15 -11.71 -6.13 -22.85
N GLN A 16 -11.25 -6.24 -24.11
CA GLN A 16 -9.82 -6.42 -24.39
C GLN A 16 -8.97 -5.24 -23.90
N LEU A 17 -9.46 -4.01 -24.08
CA LEU A 17 -8.78 -2.82 -23.61
C LEU A 17 -8.65 -2.83 -22.08
N GLN A 18 -9.73 -3.13 -21.37
CA GLN A 18 -9.72 -3.23 -19.90
C GLN A 18 -8.76 -4.32 -19.42
N GLN A 19 -8.74 -5.49 -20.06
CA GLN A 19 -7.85 -6.58 -19.68
C GLN A 19 -6.38 -6.22 -19.89
N ARG A 20 -6.05 -5.53 -20.99
CA ARG A 20 -4.70 -5.00 -21.24
C ARG A 20 -4.31 -3.96 -20.20
N GLN A 21 -5.22 -3.06 -19.84
CA GLN A 21 -4.95 -2.07 -18.79
C GLN A 21 -4.68 -2.73 -17.44
N LYS A 22 -5.47 -3.74 -17.04
CA LYS A 22 -5.21 -4.52 -15.82
C LYS A 22 -3.83 -5.19 -15.84
N HIS A 23 -3.43 -5.77 -16.98
CA HIS A 23 -2.10 -6.35 -17.11
C HIS A 23 -0.99 -5.29 -16.99
N LEU A 24 -1.17 -4.12 -17.59
CA LEU A 24 -0.23 -3.01 -17.49
C LEU A 24 -0.13 -2.44 -16.06
N ILE A 25 -1.23 -2.44 -15.30
CA ILE A 25 -1.23 -2.05 -13.88
C ILE A 25 -0.23 -2.92 -13.10
N GLU A 26 -0.38 -4.25 -13.22
CA GLU A 26 0.47 -5.23 -12.52
C GLU A 26 1.92 -5.19 -13.01
N PHE A 27 2.13 -5.05 -14.32
CA PHE A 27 3.46 -4.92 -14.89
C PHE A 27 4.19 -3.68 -14.37
N CYS A 28 3.56 -2.50 -14.43
CA CYS A 28 4.16 -1.27 -13.94
C CYS A 28 4.39 -1.30 -12.42
N TYR A 29 3.47 -1.91 -11.67
CA TYR A 29 3.59 -2.08 -10.23
C TYR A 29 4.81 -2.93 -9.86
N THR A 30 4.95 -4.11 -10.46
CA THR A 30 6.07 -5.02 -10.20
C THR A 30 7.43 -4.44 -10.62
N VAL A 31 7.49 -3.70 -11.73
CA VAL A 31 8.70 -2.99 -12.16
C VAL A 31 9.09 -1.91 -11.16
N ALA A 32 8.12 -1.12 -10.66
CA ALA A 32 8.38 -0.11 -9.64
C ALA A 32 8.91 -0.73 -8.34
N GLN A 33 8.28 -1.81 -7.86
CA GLN A 33 8.75 -2.55 -6.69
C GLN A 33 10.19 -3.05 -6.85
N LYS A 34 10.51 -3.61 -8.03
CA LYS A 34 11.87 -4.05 -8.33
C LYS A 34 12.86 -2.90 -8.24
N TYR A 35 12.54 -1.73 -8.81
CA TYR A 35 13.44 -0.57 -8.75
C TYR A 35 13.60 -0.03 -7.32
N LEU A 36 12.54 0.00 -6.52
CA LEU A 36 12.63 0.37 -5.11
C LEU A 36 13.54 -0.59 -4.34
N PHE A 37 13.39 -1.90 -4.56
CA PHE A 37 14.25 -2.91 -3.95
C PHE A 37 15.73 -2.76 -4.35
N GLU A 38 16.00 -2.37 -5.60
CA GLU A 38 17.34 -2.07 -6.09
C GLU A 38 17.89 -0.70 -5.65
N GLY A 39 17.12 0.09 -4.88
CA GLY A 39 17.47 1.46 -4.47
C GLY A 39 17.43 2.48 -5.62
N LYS A 40 16.89 2.11 -6.79
CA LYS A 40 16.78 2.97 -7.97
C LYS A 40 15.50 3.81 -7.90
N HIS A 41 15.42 4.67 -6.89
CA HIS A 41 14.20 5.44 -6.61
C HIS A 41 13.76 6.32 -7.78
N GLU A 42 14.69 6.96 -8.49
CA GLU A 42 14.40 7.79 -9.66
C GLU A 42 13.73 6.98 -10.80
N ALA A 43 14.21 5.75 -11.04
CA ALA A 43 13.63 4.86 -12.05
C ALA A 43 12.28 4.27 -11.62
N ALA A 44 12.01 4.19 -10.31
CA ALA A 44 10.74 3.70 -9.77
C ALA A 44 9.59 4.69 -10.02
N VAL A 45 9.84 6.00 -9.97
CA VAL A 45 8.82 7.05 -10.14
C VAL A 45 8.00 6.90 -11.43
N PRO A 46 8.59 6.82 -12.64
CA PRO A 46 7.80 6.70 -13.87
C PRO A 46 6.99 5.39 -13.93
N ALA A 47 7.53 4.30 -13.41
CA ALA A 47 6.81 3.02 -13.34
C ALA A 47 5.58 3.13 -12.40
N ALA A 48 5.75 3.73 -11.22
CA ALA A 48 4.67 3.94 -10.28
C ALA A 48 3.60 4.91 -10.81
N LEU A 49 4.00 6.01 -11.47
CA LEU A 49 3.06 6.94 -12.13
C LEU A 49 2.25 6.26 -13.24
N HIS A 50 2.88 5.40 -14.04
CA HIS A 50 2.15 4.63 -15.05
C HIS A 50 1.15 3.65 -14.42
N SER A 51 1.53 2.96 -13.34
CA SER A 51 0.59 2.11 -12.59
C SER A 51 -0.61 2.93 -12.09
N LEU A 52 -0.36 4.11 -11.50
CA LEU A 52 -1.42 5.02 -11.03
C LEU A 52 -2.36 5.43 -12.15
N ARG A 53 -1.82 5.87 -13.29
CA ARG A 53 -2.61 6.31 -14.45
C ARG A 53 -3.52 5.20 -14.97
N PHE A 54 -3.00 3.98 -15.09
CA PHE A 54 -3.83 2.87 -15.54
C PHE A 54 -4.89 2.48 -14.49
N ARG A 55 -4.56 2.51 -13.20
CA ARG A 55 -5.52 2.27 -12.12
C ARG A 55 -6.66 3.31 -12.14
N MET A 56 -6.35 4.59 -12.35
CA MET A 56 -7.36 5.65 -12.50
C MET A 56 -8.28 5.40 -13.69
N ASN A 57 -7.75 4.95 -14.83
CA ASN A 57 -8.53 4.65 -16.03
C ASN A 57 -9.46 3.44 -15.85
N VAL A 58 -9.03 2.43 -15.08
CA VAL A 58 -9.81 1.19 -14.88
C VAL A 58 -10.82 1.33 -13.74
N HIS A 59 -10.43 1.97 -12.63
CA HIS A 59 -11.20 1.95 -11.38
C HIS A 59 -11.78 3.31 -10.97
N GLY A 60 -11.38 4.40 -11.62
CA GLY A 60 -11.78 5.76 -11.26
C GLY A 60 -10.92 6.39 -10.16
N LEU A 61 -11.13 7.69 -9.92
CA LEU A 61 -10.27 8.54 -9.10
C LEU A 61 -10.36 8.31 -7.58
N SER A 62 -11.38 7.60 -7.11
CA SER A 62 -11.66 7.42 -5.67
C SER A 62 -11.60 5.96 -5.23
N SER A 63 -10.95 5.09 -6.01
CA SER A 63 -10.89 3.67 -5.71
C SER A 63 -9.71 3.32 -4.79
N VAL A 64 -9.92 2.39 -3.85
CA VAL A 64 -8.85 1.76 -3.04
C VAL A 64 -7.74 1.18 -3.91
N GLU A 65 -8.08 0.77 -5.14
CA GLU A 65 -7.13 0.25 -6.10
C GLU A 65 -6.04 1.27 -6.48
N LEU A 66 -6.18 2.56 -6.14
CA LEU A 66 -5.12 3.55 -6.33
C LEU A 66 -4.05 3.52 -5.24
N VAL A 67 -4.40 3.04 -4.03
CA VAL A 67 -3.54 3.08 -2.84
C VAL A 67 -2.17 2.44 -3.09
N PRO A 68 -2.05 1.25 -3.70
CA PRO A 68 -0.75 0.63 -3.95
C PRO A 68 0.20 1.52 -4.77
N ALA A 69 -0.33 2.29 -5.74
CA ALA A 69 0.48 3.17 -6.56
C ALA A 69 0.91 4.44 -5.81
N TYR A 70 0.03 5.00 -4.97
CA TYR A 70 0.40 6.12 -4.09
C TYR A 70 1.51 5.72 -3.10
N LEU A 71 1.45 4.51 -2.54
CA LEU A 71 2.48 4.02 -1.62
C LEU A 71 3.84 3.86 -2.32
N LEU A 72 3.89 3.31 -3.55
CA LEU A 72 5.13 3.24 -4.32
C LEU A 72 5.73 4.63 -4.63
N LEU A 73 4.88 5.61 -4.95
CA LEU A 73 5.32 6.97 -5.22
C LEU A 73 5.85 7.66 -3.96
N ALA A 74 5.20 7.43 -2.81
CA ALA A 74 5.67 7.91 -1.53
C ALA A 74 7.04 7.31 -1.17
N GLU A 75 7.20 6.00 -1.29
CA GLU A 75 8.47 5.31 -1.01
C GLU A 75 9.60 5.78 -1.93
N ALA A 76 9.33 5.93 -3.23
CA ALA A 76 10.29 6.49 -4.18
C ALA A 76 10.66 7.94 -3.82
N SER A 77 9.68 8.77 -3.46
CA SER A 77 9.89 10.17 -3.08
C SER A 77 10.73 10.27 -1.79
N LEU A 78 10.48 9.43 -0.79
CA LEU A 78 11.29 9.33 0.42
C LEU A 78 12.73 8.94 0.11
N GLY A 79 12.94 7.93 -0.75
CA GLY A 79 14.27 7.51 -1.19
C GLY A 79 15.04 8.60 -1.96
N LEU A 80 14.34 9.56 -2.55
CA LEU A 80 14.93 10.76 -3.19
C LEU A 80 15.06 11.96 -2.25
N GLY A 81 14.66 11.85 -0.97
CA GLY A 81 14.64 12.96 -0.02
C GLY A 81 13.53 13.99 -0.28
N GLN A 82 12.56 13.69 -1.13
CA GLN A 82 11.44 14.56 -1.50
C GLN A 82 10.30 14.44 -0.49
N ILE A 83 10.54 14.92 0.74
CA ILE A 83 9.65 14.73 1.88
C ILE A 83 8.24 15.28 1.65
N VAL A 84 8.14 16.50 1.10
CA VAL A 84 6.85 17.15 0.82
C VAL A 84 6.02 16.31 -0.16
N GLN A 85 6.65 15.82 -1.23
CA GLN A 85 5.99 15.02 -2.24
C GLN A 85 5.52 13.66 -1.68
N ALA A 86 6.34 13.04 -0.84
CA ALA A 86 5.97 11.80 -0.15
C ALA A 86 4.76 11.99 0.76
N GLU A 87 4.73 13.09 1.53
CA GLU A 87 3.62 13.43 2.42
C GLU A 87 2.30 13.65 1.68
N GLU A 88 2.36 14.32 0.51
CA GLU A 88 1.20 14.49 -0.36
C GLU A 88 0.64 13.14 -0.84
N TYR A 89 1.49 12.25 -1.34
CA TYR A 89 1.06 10.92 -1.78
C TYR A 89 0.49 10.07 -0.64
N LEU A 90 1.10 10.13 0.55
CA LEU A 90 0.59 9.42 1.72
C LEU A 90 -0.75 9.98 2.20
N SER A 91 -0.95 11.29 2.11
CA SER A 91 -2.24 11.91 2.41
C SER A 91 -3.34 11.42 1.46
N GLN A 92 -3.04 11.28 0.16
CA GLN A 92 -3.98 10.70 -0.81
C GLN A 92 -4.28 9.23 -0.52
N ALA A 93 -3.25 8.44 -0.19
CA ALA A 93 -3.41 7.03 0.18
C ALA A 93 -4.30 6.87 1.42
N GLN A 94 -3.99 7.60 2.49
CA GLN A 94 -4.71 7.56 3.76
C GLN A 94 -6.17 7.99 3.59
N TRP A 95 -6.43 9.07 2.85
CA TRP A 95 -7.79 9.53 2.56
C TRP A 95 -8.61 8.50 1.79
N THR A 96 -7.98 7.81 0.84
CA THR A 96 -8.62 6.76 0.05
C THR A 96 -8.98 5.55 0.93
N VAL A 97 -8.07 5.14 1.83
CA VAL A 97 -8.31 4.07 2.79
C VAL A 97 -9.43 4.43 3.75
N LEU A 98 -9.43 5.65 4.32
CA LEU A 98 -10.46 6.12 5.26
C LEU A 98 -11.88 6.08 4.69
N LYS A 99 -12.01 6.36 3.39
CA LYS A 99 -13.31 6.35 2.69
C LYS A 99 -13.86 4.97 2.38
N SER A 100 -13.05 3.94 2.58
CA SER A 100 -13.33 2.60 2.09
C SER A 100 -13.75 1.73 3.25
N THR A 101 -14.86 0.99 3.08
CA THR A 101 -15.48 0.24 4.17
C THR A 101 -14.77 -1.07 4.49
N ASP A 102 -13.96 -1.59 3.56
CA ASP A 102 -13.15 -2.80 3.70
C ASP A 102 -11.81 -2.61 2.99
N CYS A 103 -10.73 -2.41 3.75
CA CYS A 103 -9.36 -2.43 3.24
C CYS A 103 -8.63 -3.66 3.78
N CYS A 104 -7.81 -4.29 2.94
CA CYS A 104 -7.08 -5.48 3.38
C CYS A 104 -5.95 -5.11 4.36
N TYR A 105 -5.65 -6.02 5.29
CA TYR A 105 -4.58 -5.87 6.28
C TYR A 105 -3.24 -5.46 5.66
N ALA A 106 -2.91 -6.00 4.47
CA ALA A 106 -1.67 -5.66 3.78
C ALA A 106 -1.60 -4.18 3.36
N THR A 107 -2.73 -3.58 2.97
CA THR A 107 -2.80 -2.15 2.60
C THR A 107 -2.61 -1.26 3.83
N HIS A 108 -3.26 -1.61 4.95
CA HIS A 108 -3.10 -0.89 6.20
C HIS A 108 -1.66 -0.93 6.71
N SER A 109 -1.10 -2.13 6.80
CA SER A 109 0.30 -2.35 7.16
C SER A 109 1.26 -1.50 6.31
N LEU A 110 1.16 -1.59 4.97
CA LEU A 110 2.05 -0.84 4.08
C LEU A 110 1.88 0.68 4.19
N LEU A 111 0.67 1.17 4.44
CA LEU A 111 0.41 2.58 4.70
C LEU A 111 1.09 3.03 6.00
N HIS A 112 0.90 2.29 7.09
CA HIS A 112 1.53 2.55 8.38
C HIS A 112 3.06 2.52 8.28
N ARG A 113 3.63 1.56 7.55
CA ARG A 113 5.07 1.51 7.29
C ARG A 113 5.59 2.78 6.63
N ASN A 114 4.94 3.23 5.55
CA ASN A 114 5.36 4.42 4.82
C ASN A 114 5.19 5.71 5.64
N LEU A 115 4.10 5.83 6.42
CA LEU A 115 3.93 6.94 7.36
C LEU A 115 5.03 6.95 8.43
N GLY A 116 5.39 5.77 8.96
CA GLY A 116 6.50 5.62 9.90
C GLY A 116 7.83 6.12 9.31
N LEU A 117 8.14 5.72 8.07
CA LEU A 117 9.34 6.17 7.37
C LEU A 117 9.35 7.68 7.09
N LEU A 118 8.20 8.25 6.70
CA LEU A 118 8.05 9.70 6.53
C LEU A 118 8.35 10.43 7.85
N HIS A 119 7.81 9.96 8.96
CA HIS A 119 8.03 10.58 10.26
C HIS A 119 9.48 10.45 10.75
N ILE A 120 10.17 9.35 10.45
CA ILE A 120 11.63 9.24 10.67
C ILE A 120 12.36 10.32 9.88
N ALA A 121 12.02 10.49 8.60
CA ALA A 121 12.66 11.48 7.75
C ALA A 121 12.35 12.93 8.19
N LYS A 122 11.24 13.16 8.89
CA LYS A 122 10.87 14.44 9.51
C LYS A 122 11.41 14.61 10.95
N GLU A 123 12.19 13.64 11.45
CA GLU A 123 12.69 13.59 12.84
C GLU A 123 11.58 13.55 13.92
N ASN A 124 10.35 13.19 13.52
CA ASN A 124 9.20 13.04 14.40
C ASN A 124 9.13 11.60 14.94
N TYR A 125 10.05 11.25 15.83
CA TYR A 125 10.22 9.87 16.28
C TYR A 125 9.02 9.29 17.06
N LYS A 126 8.20 10.13 17.69
CA LYS A 126 7.02 9.68 18.43
C LYS A 126 5.97 9.09 17.48
N GLU A 127 5.63 9.83 16.45
CA GLU A 127 4.68 9.44 15.40
C GLU A 127 5.25 8.31 14.55
N ALA A 128 6.56 8.34 14.25
CA ALA A 128 7.23 7.24 13.57
C ALA A 128 7.05 5.93 14.33
N ARG A 129 7.30 5.93 15.64
CA ARG A 129 7.14 4.75 16.50
C ARG A 129 5.70 4.25 16.50
N TYR A 130 4.73 5.15 16.65
CA TYR A 130 3.31 4.80 16.60
C TYR A 130 2.94 4.10 15.29
N HIS A 131 3.34 4.66 14.16
CA HIS A 131 3.01 4.08 12.86
C HIS A 131 3.70 2.73 12.63
N LEU A 132 4.97 2.58 13.02
CA LEU A 132 5.69 1.30 12.88
C LEU A 132 5.14 0.20 13.80
N ALA A 133 4.70 0.54 15.02
CA ALA A 133 4.05 -0.41 15.92
C ALA A 133 2.74 -0.95 15.31
N ASN A 134 1.91 -0.05 14.76
CA ASN A 134 0.67 -0.44 14.07
C ASN A 134 0.92 -1.33 12.85
N ASP A 135 1.97 -1.06 12.05
CA ASP A 135 2.39 -1.95 10.95
C ASP A 135 2.72 -3.36 11.46
N ALA A 136 3.53 -3.46 12.53
CA ALA A 136 3.87 -4.75 13.14
C ALA A 136 2.65 -5.48 13.71
N GLN A 137 1.73 -4.75 14.35
CA GLN A 137 0.49 -5.30 14.90
C GLN A 137 -0.40 -5.90 13.82
N GLU A 138 -0.52 -5.23 12.67
CA GLU A 138 -1.33 -5.69 11.55
C GLU A 138 -0.82 -7.01 10.97
N TYR A 139 0.51 -7.18 10.86
CA TYR A 139 1.13 -8.46 10.49
C TYR A 139 0.93 -9.54 11.54
N ALA A 140 1.07 -9.20 12.83
CA ALA A 140 0.89 -10.15 13.91
C ALA A 140 -0.58 -10.64 13.99
N MET A 141 -1.55 -9.75 13.80
CA MET A 141 -2.97 -10.12 13.71
C MET A 141 -3.24 -11.06 12.52
N ARG A 142 -2.66 -10.79 11.35
CA ARG A 142 -2.77 -11.68 10.19
C ARG A 142 -2.13 -13.04 10.42
N ALA A 143 -0.95 -13.08 11.06
CA ALA A 143 -0.29 -14.34 11.42
C ALA A 143 -1.15 -15.14 12.39
N PHE A 144 -1.76 -14.46 13.38
CA PHE A 144 -2.65 -15.09 14.35
C PHE A 144 -3.92 -15.65 13.71
N SER A 145 -4.56 -14.92 12.79
CA SER A 145 -5.76 -15.39 12.09
C SER A 145 -5.45 -16.65 11.27
N LEU A 146 -4.34 -16.64 10.52
CA LEU A 146 -3.87 -17.80 9.76
C LEU A 146 -3.52 -18.99 10.67
N ALA A 147 -2.90 -18.74 11.83
CA ALA A 147 -2.59 -19.79 12.81
C ALA A 147 -3.83 -20.46 13.43
N LYS A 148 -4.93 -19.71 13.54
CA LYS A 148 -6.24 -20.27 13.93
C LYS A 148 -6.84 -21.13 12.83
N GLU A 149 -6.79 -20.67 11.58
CA GLU A 149 -7.34 -21.36 10.40
C GLU A 149 -6.57 -22.64 10.05
N GLN A 150 -5.24 -22.65 10.20
CA GLN A 150 -4.37 -23.77 9.79
C GLN A 150 -4.07 -24.80 10.90
N HIS A 151 -4.78 -24.79 12.03
CA HIS A 151 -4.53 -25.70 13.16
C HIS A 151 -3.06 -25.74 13.64
N LEU A 152 -2.37 -24.59 13.67
CA LEU A 152 -0.99 -24.50 14.18
C LEU A 152 -0.91 -24.90 15.67
N SER A 153 0.29 -25.26 16.12
CA SER A 153 0.56 -25.75 17.46
C SER A 153 0.24 -24.70 18.54
N LEU A 154 -0.10 -25.15 19.74
CA LEU A 154 -0.41 -24.27 20.88
C LEU A 154 0.77 -23.34 21.22
N HIS A 155 2.00 -23.78 20.96
CA HIS A 155 3.21 -22.98 21.15
C HIS A 155 3.25 -21.77 20.20
N GLU A 156 3.05 -21.99 18.89
CA GLU A 156 3.07 -20.91 17.88
C GLU A 156 1.98 -19.86 18.15
N ARG A 157 0.79 -20.30 18.61
CA ARG A 157 -0.29 -19.39 19.00
C ARG A 157 0.08 -18.53 20.20
N ASN A 158 0.67 -19.13 21.24
CA ASN A 158 1.11 -18.41 22.43
C ASN A 158 2.22 -17.40 22.12
N THR A 159 3.17 -17.76 21.25
CA THR A 159 4.24 -16.84 20.83
C THR A 159 3.67 -15.63 20.08
N ILE A 160 2.68 -15.82 19.21
CA ILE A 160 2.04 -14.70 18.50
C ILE A 160 1.24 -13.82 19.48
N GLU A 161 0.53 -14.41 20.44
CA GLU A 161 -0.23 -13.67 21.45
C GLU A 161 0.68 -12.86 22.39
N GLU A 162 1.83 -13.42 22.78
CA GLU A 162 2.84 -12.71 23.57
C GLU A 162 3.40 -11.51 22.79
N LEU A 163 3.76 -11.70 21.52
CA LEU A 163 4.23 -10.61 20.65
C LEU A 163 3.18 -9.50 20.51
N LEU A 164 1.90 -9.85 20.32
CA LEU A 164 0.80 -8.87 20.27
C LEU A 164 0.70 -8.07 21.58
N SER A 165 0.81 -8.74 22.73
CA SER A 165 0.73 -8.07 24.04
C SER A 165 1.87 -7.08 24.27
N LEU A 166 3.09 -7.41 23.81
CA LEU A 166 4.26 -6.53 23.89
C LEU A 166 4.08 -5.30 23.00
N ILE A 167 3.63 -5.49 21.77
CA ILE A 167 3.38 -4.40 20.82
C ILE A 167 2.30 -3.45 21.38
N SER A 168 1.21 -3.97 21.95
CA SER A 168 0.15 -3.14 22.55
C SER A 168 0.57 -2.45 23.86
N ALA A 169 1.45 -3.06 24.65
CA ALA A 169 1.95 -2.45 25.89
C ALA A 169 2.85 -1.22 25.62
N GLU A 170 3.58 -1.21 24.51
CA GLU A 170 4.44 -0.08 24.11
C GLU A 170 3.66 1.19 23.71
N GLU A 171 2.39 1.06 23.32
CA GLU A 171 1.48 2.17 23.03
C GLU A 171 0.98 2.87 24.30
N ALA A 172 0.90 2.15 25.43
CA ALA A 172 0.30 2.63 26.68
C ALA A 172 1.25 3.50 27.54
N HIS A 173 2.51 3.70 27.12
CA HIS A 173 3.50 4.48 27.89
C HIS A 173 3.92 5.73 27.10
N PRO A 174 3.31 6.90 27.37
CA PRO A 174 3.82 8.16 26.88
C PRO A 174 5.15 8.47 27.61
N ILE A 175 6.23 8.62 26.84
CA ILE A 175 7.52 9.07 27.38
C ILE A 175 7.30 10.50 27.92
N PRO A 176 7.62 10.78 29.20
CA PRO A 176 7.48 12.12 29.75
C PRO A 176 8.40 13.09 28.99
N SER A 177 7.85 14.28 28.75
CA SER A 177 8.46 15.43 28.06
C SER A 177 9.85 15.79 28.57
#